data_AF-A0AAV4T4U6-F1
#
_entry.id   AF-A0AAV4T4U6-F1
#
_cell.length_a   1.000
_cell.length_b   1.000
_cell.length_c   1.000
_cell.angle_alpha   90.00
_cell.angle_beta   90.00
_cell.angle_gamma   90.00
#
_symmetry.space_group_name_H-M   'P 1'
#
loop_
_entity.id
_entity.type
_entity.pdbx_description
1 polymer ?
#
loop_
_entity_poly.entity_id
_entity_poly.type
_entity_poly.pdbx_seq_one_letter_code
_entity_poly.pdbx_strand_id
1 'polypeptide(L)'
;MFQTENEHKQNYKRVAEVWMDEYKEFLYMRKPHYRVLEIGNLTEQKLLRKKLGCRSFKWFMQNVAFDQPKKYPPIEPPDYAKGEVRKFIYTFSVQIFTYQQNNENQ
;
A
#
# COMPACT_ATOMS: atom_id res chain seq x y z
N MET A 1 3.55 22.92 6.00
CA MET A 1 3.60 21.88 4.95
C MET A 1 3.90 20.45 5.47
N PHE A 2 4.14 20.24 6.78
CA PHE A 2 4.37 18.89 7.36
C PHE A 2 3.11 18.20 7.91
N GLN A 3 1.98 18.91 8.02
CA GLN A 3 0.76 18.37 8.62
C GLN A 3 -0.05 17.46 7.67
N THR A 4 -0.02 17.73 6.36
CA THR A 4 -0.84 17.01 5.37
C THR A 4 -0.36 15.57 5.11
N GLU A 5 0.95 15.32 5.12
CA GLU A 5 1.49 13.97 4.89
C GLU A 5 1.11 12.97 6.00
N ASN A 6 1.12 13.40 7.25
CA ASN A 6 0.75 12.53 8.37
C ASN A 6 -0.76 12.27 8.39
N GLU A 7 -1.57 13.25 8.01
CA GLU A 7 -3.02 13.10 7.94
C GLU A 7 -3.45 12.03 6.92
N HIS A 8 -2.87 12.05 5.72
CA HIS A 8 -3.17 11.04 4.69
C HIS A 8 -2.79 9.62 5.15
N LYS A 9 -1.62 9.46 5.79
CA LYS A 9 -1.15 8.16 6.30
C LYS A 9 -2.05 7.65 7.43
N GLN A 10 -2.49 8.53 8.33
CA GLN A 10 -3.38 8.20 9.44
C GLN A 10 -4.74 7.73 8.95
N ASN A 11 -5.36 8.49 8.05
CA ASN A 11 -6.66 8.16 7.48
C ASN A 11 -6.63 6.79 6.78
N TYR A 12 -5.56 6.50 6.04
CA TYR A 12 -5.39 5.21 5.38
C TYR A 12 -5.30 4.04 6.38
N LYS A 13 -4.55 4.22 7.48
CA LYS A 13 -4.48 3.21 8.55
C LYS A 13 -5.82 3.04 9.27
N ARG A 14 -6.58 4.11 9.50
CA ARG A 14 -7.93 4.03 10.11
C ARG A 14 -8.87 3.16 9.28
N VAL A 15 -8.85 3.33 7.96
CA VAL A 15 -9.64 2.49 7.05
C VAL A 15 -9.17 1.03 7.13
N ALA A 16 -7.86 0.78 7.08
CA ALA A 16 -7.32 -0.57 7.18
C ALA A 16 -7.72 -1.28 8.49
N GLU A 17 -7.63 -0.58 9.62
CA GLU A 17 -7.98 -1.13 10.95
C GLU A 17 -9.47 -1.43 11.14
N VAL A 18 -10.35 -0.71 10.45
CA VAL A 18 -11.81 -0.91 10.57
C VAL A 18 -12.32 -1.92 9.55
N TRP A 19 -11.78 -1.92 8.33
CA TRP A 19 -12.40 -2.61 7.19
C TRP A 19 -11.60 -3.76 6.61
N MET A 20 -10.27 -3.77 6.72
CA MET A 20 -9.42 -4.73 5.98
C MET A 20 -9.15 -6.05 6.73
N ASP A 21 -9.67 -6.23 7.94
CA ASP A 21 -9.49 -7.46 8.74
C ASP A 21 -8.01 -7.92 8.77
N GLU A 22 -7.72 -9.18 8.44
CA GLU A 22 -6.35 -9.72 8.40
C GLU A 22 -5.54 -9.19 7.22
N TYR A 23 -6.18 -8.67 6.16
CA TYR A 23 -5.50 -8.17 4.97
C TYR A 23 -4.71 -6.88 5.23
N LYS A 24 -4.96 -6.19 6.33
CA LYS A 24 -4.12 -5.05 6.77
C LYS A 24 -2.67 -5.45 7.02
N GLU A 25 -2.40 -6.72 7.34
CA GLU A 25 -1.02 -7.20 7.53
C GLU A 25 -0.20 -7.11 6.24
N PHE A 26 -0.79 -7.37 5.07
CA PHE A 26 -0.11 -7.20 3.79
C PHE A 26 0.27 -5.73 3.53
N LEU A 27 -0.57 -4.78 3.98
CA LEU A 27 -0.26 -3.36 3.93
C LEU A 27 0.95 -3.04 4.85
N TYR A 28 0.96 -3.59 6.06
CA TYR A 28 2.01 -3.35 7.05
C TYR A 28 3.34 -4.02 6.70
N MET A 29 3.33 -5.14 5.97
CA MET A 29 4.55 -5.76 5.42
C MET A 29 5.23 -4.82 4.41
N ARG A 30 4.45 -4.15 3.54
CA ARG A 30 4.98 -3.21 2.54
C ARG A 30 5.34 -1.85 3.13
N LYS A 31 4.59 -1.40 4.13
CA LYS A 31 4.79 -0.11 4.79
C LYS A 31 4.89 -0.27 6.32
N PRO A 32 6.03 -0.75 6.84
CA PRO A 32 6.19 -1.04 8.27
C PRO A 32 5.91 0.14 9.21
N HIS A 33 6.18 1.37 8.76
CA HIS A 33 5.92 2.60 9.53
C HIS A 33 4.44 2.81 9.89
N TYR A 34 3.51 2.14 9.20
CA TYR A 34 2.10 2.19 9.56
C TYR A 34 1.85 1.50 10.91
N ARG A 35 2.65 0.51 11.33
CA ARG A 35 2.40 -0.20 12.60
C ARG A 35 2.44 0.74 13.81
N VAL A 36 3.40 1.65 13.83
CA VAL A 36 3.63 2.60 14.94
C VAL A 36 2.84 3.92 14.81
N LEU A 37 2.07 4.08 13.72
CA LEU A 37 1.33 5.31 13.48
C LEU A 37 0.12 5.43 14.42
N GLU A 38 0.05 6.51 15.19
CA GLU A 38 -1.11 6.83 16.04
C GLU A 38 -2.31 7.28 15.21
N ILE A 39 -3.49 6.70 15.47
CA ILE A 39 -4.71 6.90 14.67
C ILE A 39 -5.97 7.24 15.49
N GLY A 40 -5.81 7.38 16.80
CA GLY A 40 -6.90 7.64 17.74
C GLY A 40 -7.87 6.47 17.91
N ASN A 41 -9.02 6.76 18.51
CA ASN A 41 -10.05 5.77 18.84
C ASN A 41 -10.87 5.39 17.59
N LEU A 42 -11.07 4.09 17.36
CA LEU A 42 -11.85 3.52 16.26
C LEU A 42 -13.08 2.70 16.73
N THR A 43 -13.44 2.82 18.00
CA THR A 43 -14.49 2.01 18.63
C THR A 43 -15.83 2.22 17.96
N GLU A 44 -16.23 3.48 17.71
CA GLU A 44 -17.51 3.79 17.06
C GLU A 44 -17.62 3.20 15.66
N GLN A 45 -16.55 3.30 14.85
CA GLN A 45 -16.52 2.76 13.49
C GLN A 45 -16.58 1.24 13.48
N LYS A 46 -15.87 0.58 14.42
CA LYS A 46 -15.93 -0.88 14.59
C LYS A 46 -17.31 -1.33 15.06
N LEU A 47 -17.95 -0.59 15.96
CA LEU A 47 -19.32 -0.87 16.42
C LEU A 47 -20.34 -0.68 15.31
N LEU A 48 -20.20 0.37 14.49
CA LEU A 48 -21.04 0.61 13.32
C LEU A 48 -20.99 -0.57 12.34
N ARG A 49 -19.78 -1.05 12.01
CA ARG A 49 -19.59 -2.21 11.13
C ARG A 49 -20.28 -3.46 11.68
N LYS A 50 -20.20 -3.69 13.00
CA LYS A 50 -20.91 -4.79 13.67
C LYS A 50 -22.43 -4.61 13.62
N LYS A 51 -22.93 -3.41 13.93
CA LYS A 51 -24.37 -3.07 13.94
C LYS A 51 -25.03 -3.28 12.57
N LEU A 52 -24.31 -2.95 11.49
CA LEU A 52 -24.79 -3.10 10.12
C LEU A 52 -24.71 -4.54 9.60
N GLY A 53 -24.17 -5.49 10.37
CA GLY A 53 -24.01 -6.87 9.91
C GLY A 53 -23.12 -6.99 8.67
N CYS A 54 -22.12 -6.11 8.53
CA CYS A 54 -21.24 -6.09 7.36
C CYS A 54 -20.49 -7.42 7.20
N ARG A 55 -20.28 -7.82 5.94
CA ARG A 55 -19.51 -9.03 5.61
C ARG A 55 -18.02 -8.84 5.91
N SER A 56 -17.28 -9.95 5.98
CA SER A 56 -15.83 -9.93 6.15
C SER A 56 -15.11 -9.38 4.92
N PHE A 57 -13.92 -8.81 5.11
CA PHE A 57 -13.12 -8.32 4.00
C PHE A 57 -12.68 -9.45 3.07
N LYS A 58 -12.46 -10.66 3.62
CA LYS A 58 -12.23 -11.87 2.82
C LYS A 58 -13.37 -12.13 1.83
N TRP A 59 -14.63 -12.00 2.26
CA TRP A 59 -15.78 -12.14 1.36
C TRP A 59 -15.74 -11.08 0.24
N PHE A 60 -15.41 -9.83 0.58
CA PHE A 60 -15.28 -8.75 -0.41
C PHE A 60 -14.19 -9.07 -1.45
N MET A 61 -13.01 -9.50 -1.02
CA MET A 61 -11.91 -9.86 -1.92
C MET A 61 -12.22 -11.07 -2.81
N GLN A 62 -13.08 -11.98 -2.36
CA GLN A 62 -13.44 -13.18 -3.12
C GLN A 62 -14.63 -12.96 -4.08
N ASN A 63 -15.58 -12.10 -3.73
CA ASN A 63 -16.86 -11.99 -4.44
C ASN A 63 -17.01 -10.67 -5.22
N VAL A 64 -16.38 -9.60 -4.75
CA VAL A 64 -16.50 -8.26 -5.35
C VAL A 64 -15.20 -7.86 -6.05
N ALA A 65 -14.07 -7.95 -5.36
CA ALA A 65 -12.75 -7.55 -5.86
C ALA A 65 -11.86 -8.76 -6.23
N PHE A 66 -12.45 -9.77 -6.88
CA PHE A 66 -11.78 -11.05 -7.18
C PHE A 66 -10.64 -10.94 -8.21
N ASP A 67 -10.63 -9.87 -9.01
CA ASP A 67 -9.63 -9.56 -10.02
C ASP A 67 -8.44 -8.79 -9.45
N GLN A 68 -8.63 -8.09 -8.32
CA GLN A 68 -7.60 -7.32 -7.64
C GLN A 68 -6.32 -8.14 -7.39
N PRO A 69 -6.35 -9.35 -6.78
CA PRO A 69 -5.13 -10.11 -6.51
C PRO A 69 -4.46 -10.66 -7.78
N LYS A 70 -5.16 -10.70 -8.93
CA LYS A 70 -4.54 -11.10 -10.20
C LYS A 70 -3.56 -10.06 -10.71
N LYS A 71 -3.87 -8.77 -10.49
CA LYS A 71 -3.02 -7.65 -10.90
C LYS A 71 -2.07 -7.18 -9.79
N TYR A 72 -2.53 -7.24 -8.55
CA TYR A 72 -1.80 -6.77 -7.37
C TYR A 72 -1.79 -7.88 -6.32
N PRO A 73 -0.97 -8.92 -6.50
CA PRO A 73 -0.94 -10.04 -5.58
C PRO A 73 -0.50 -9.55 -4.18
N PRO A 74 -1.03 -10.12 -3.08
CA PRO A 74 -0.65 -9.71 -1.72
C PRO A 74 0.86 -9.84 -1.45
N ILE A 75 1.49 -10.86 -2.04
CA ILE A 75 2.93 -11.10 -2.02
C ILE A 75 3.41 -11.02 -3.47
N GLU A 76 4.38 -10.15 -3.71
CA GLU A 76 4.94 -9.97 -5.06
C GLU A 76 5.77 -11.22 -5.45
N PRO A 77 5.63 -11.71 -6.69
CA PRO A 77 6.46 -12.79 -7.18
C PRO A 77 7.93 -12.35 -7.25
N PRO A 78 8.89 -13.28 -7.19
CA PRO A 78 10.29 -12.94 -7.34
C PRO A 78 10.55 -12.34 -8.72
N ASP A 79 11.45 -11.35 -8.76
CA ASP A 79 11.94 -10.77 -10.01
C ASP A 79 12.60 -11.85 -10.86
N TYR A 80 12.32 -11.85 -12.16
CA TYR A 80 13.05 -12.71 -13.11
C TYR A 80 14.52 -12.32 -13.21
N ALA A 81 14.80 -11.01 -13.21
CA ALA A 81 16.13 -10.44 -13.23
C ALA A 81 16.13 -9.07 -12.55
N LYS A 82 17.22 -8.74 -11.84
CA LYS A 82 17.44 -7.44 -11.23
C LYS A 82 18.86 -6.99 -11.49
N GLY A 83 19.03 -5.81 -12.06
CA GLY A 83 20.35 -5.26 -12.37
C GLY A 83 20.33 -4.37 -13.60
N GLU A 84 21.50 -4.19 -14.18
CA GLU A 84 21.70 -3.35 -15.36
C GLU A 84 21.45 -4.13 -16.64
N VAL A 85 20.73 -3.51 -17.59
CA VAL A 85 20.53 -4.07 -18.92
C VAL A 85 21.64 -3.57 -19.84
N ARG A 86 22.53 -4.49 -20.26
CA ARG A 86 23.63 -4.22 -21.19
C ARG A 86 23.41 -4.94 -22.52
N LYS A 87 23.70 -4.28 -23.63
CA LYS A 87 23.69 -4.93 -24.95
C LYS A 87 25.03 -5.64 -25.17
N PHE A 88 25.03 -6.87 -25.68
CA PHE A 88 26.26 -7.65 -25.85
C PHE A 88 27.26 -7.06 -26.86
N ILE A 89 26.78 -6.28 -27.84
CA ILE A 89 27.59 -5.77 -28.97
C ILE A 89 28.24 -4.42 -28.64
N TYR A 90 27.72 -3.69 -27.65
CA TYR A 90 28.18 -2.35 -27.32
C TYR A 90 28.35 -2.21 -25.81
N THR A 91 29.31 -1.39 -25.37
CA THR A 91 29.58 -1.14 -23.95
C THR A 91 28.55 -0.26 -23.26
N PHE A 92 27.52 0.20 -23.98
CA PHE A 92 26.47 1.06 -23.44
C PHE A 92 25.38 0.27 -22.72
N SER A 93 25.01 0.79 -21.56
CA SER A 93 23.92 0.28 -20.73
C SER A 93 22.65 1.11 -20.93
N VAL A 94 21.49 0.47 -20.77
CA VAL A 94 20.21 1.20 -20.70
C VAL A 94 20.19 1.97 -19.38
N GLN A 95 20.17 3.30 -19.46
CA GLN A 95 20.01 4.17 -18.31
C GLN A 95 18.60 4.77 -18.32
N ILE A 96 17.98 4.82 -17.14
CA ILE A 96 16.74 5.57 -16.92
C ILE A 96 17.17 6.94 -16.37
N PHE A 97 17.00 8.00 -17.16
CA PHE A 97 17.20 9.36 -16.67
C PHE A 97 15.99 9.74 -15.80
N THR A 98 16.18 9.76 -14.49
CA THR A 98 15.20 10.35 -13.58
C THR A 98 15.42 11.86 -13.61
N TYR A 99 14.41 12.63 -14.05
CA TYR A 99 14.42 14.07 -13.85
C TYR A 99 14.28 14.34 -12.36
N GLN A 100 15.37 14.73 -11.71
CA GLN A 100 15.27 15.34 -10.39
C GLN A 100 14.65 16.72 -10.60
N GLN A 101 13.41 16.91 -10.17
CA GLN A 101 12.97 18.26 -9.88
C GLN A 101 13.80 18.73 -8.68
N ASN A 102 14.78 19.58 -8.97
CA ASN A 102 15.44 20.38 -7.97
C ASN A 102 14.35 21.20 -7.27
N ASN A 103 13.93 20.77 -6.08
CA ASN A 103 13.27 21.66 -5.14
C ASN A 103 14.34 22.58 -4.53
N GLU A 104 14.90 23.45 -5.37
CA GLU A 104 15.44 24.73 -4.93
C GLU A 104 14.33 25.76 -5.17
N ASN A 105 14.00 26.52 -4.11
CA ASN A 105 12.97 27.55 -3.97
C ASN A 105 11.65 27.11 -3.33
N GLN A 106 11.61 26.99 -2.00
CA GLN A 106 10.99 27.98 -1.10
C GLN A 106 11.08 27.56 0.38
#